data_AF-A0A1Q3X0P2-F1
#
_entry.id   AF-A0A1Q3X0P2-F1
#
_cell.length_a   1.000
_cell.length_b   1.000
_cell.length_c   1.000
_cell.angle_alpha   90.00
_cell.angle_beta   90.00
_cell.angle_gamma   90.00
#
_symmetry.space_group_name_H-M   'P 1'
#
loop_
_entity.id
_entity.type
_entity.pdbx_description
1 polymer ?
#
loop_
_entity_poly.entity_id
_entity_poly.type
_entity_poly.pdbx_seq_one_letter_code
_entity_poly.pdbx_strand_id
1 'polypeptide(L)'
;MFNKHMPANKNNKTLWNKLVGTHAEFSMENRTFNSVGVLTLIMLFFFLLANVLVGLFKVVMVIGVLMLLQGYVLYLSRFRKKMQAGVIIYAVSSYLAIIVNFYLNSGINGPGLYFFFLTFPFLITITPRSRHLLWAVLHVFIAITLVLSQFLFPEWVPYTYKHLSERFVDIVLSYVITVLFIYYITIYLRNHYEYEKKLADRRAQSIEQQKLLLETALEERKAQEEKIKAKNEALMKIAHIQSHEMRGPVTSIMGIMNIIKEEGSNVPREYFIYLEEAVNELDRKIHEIVRQTKDL
;
A
#
# COMPACT_ATOMS: atom_id res chain seq x y z
N MET A 1 -27.41 -17.88 6.35
CA MET A 1 -28.01 -16.53 6.30
C MET A 1 -27.12 -15.55 7.07
N PHE A 2 -25.97 -15.16 6.53
CA PHE A 2 -25.14 -14.06 7.08
C PHE A 2 -24.34 -13.43 5.93
N ASN A 3 -25.06 -12.74 5.05
CA ASN A 3 -24.44 -11.81 4.10
C ASN A 3 -24.30 -10.47 4.85
N LYS A 4 -23.25 -10.35 5.67
CA LYS A 4 -22.93 -9.08 6.33
C LYS A 4 -22.30 -8.20 5.26
N HIS A 5 -23.14 -7.38 4.64
CA HIS A 5 -22.71 -6.31 3.75
C HIS A 5 -21.48 -5.62 4.34
N MET A 6 -20.33 -5.79 3.67
CA MET A 6 -19.26 -4.81 3.74
C MET A 6 -19.92 -3.45 3.50
N PRO A 7 -19.72 -2.43 4.34
CA PRO A 7 -20.03 -1.09 3.93
C PRO A 7 -19.10 -0.78 2.76
N ALA A 8 -19.66 -0.83 1.55
CA ALA A 8 -19.06 -0.26 0.36
C ALA A 8 -18.58 1.14 0.75
N ASN A 9 -17.27 1.35 0.66
CA ASN A 9 -16.60 2.60 1.00
C ASN A 9 -17.35 3.75 0.30
N LYS A 10 -18.12 4.51 1.09
CA LYS A 10 -18.99 5.57 0.60
C LYS A 10 -18.16 6.51 -0.27
N ASN A 11 -18.51 6.56 -1.56
CA ASN A 11 -18.17 7.58 -2.54
C ASN A 11 -17.48 8.81 -1.94
N ASN A 12 -16.14 8.82 -1.95
CA ASN A 12 -15.37 9.96 -1.48
C ASN A 12 -15.25 11.02 -2.59
N LYS A 13 -16.39 11.45 -3.15
CA LYS A 13 -16.49 12.52 -4.17
C LYS A 13 -16.46 13.90 -3.53
N THR A 14 -15.57 14.13 -2.57
CA THR A 14 -15.34 15.48 -2.05
C THR A 14 -14.70 16.33 -3.16
N LEU A 15 -15.05 17.62 -3.22
CA LEU A 15 -14.41 18.56 -4.16
C LEU A 15 -12.88 18.51 -4.05
N TRP A 16 -12.37 18.29 -2.84
CA TRP A 16 -10.95 18.09 -2.57
C TRP A 16 -10.35 16.89 -3.29
N ASN A 17 -11.02 15.73 -3.27
CA ASN A 17 -10.54 14.55 -3.99
C ASN A 17 -10.61 14.72 -5.52
N LYS A 18 -11.50 15.57 -6.04
CA LYS A 18 -11.50 15.93 -7.47
C LYS A 18 -10.25 16.74 -7.83
N LEU A 19 -9.88 17.72 -7.00
CA LEU A 19 -8.72 18.60 -7.21
C LEU A 19 -7.39 17.87 -7.02
N VAL A 20 -7.25 17.13 -5.92
CA VAL A 20 -5.98 16.55 -5.47
C VAL A 20 -5.78 15.11 -5.96
N GLY A 21 -6.88 14.38 -6.15
CA GLY A 21 -6.89 12.96 -6.46
C GLY A 21 -7.21 12.06 -5.29
N THR A 22 -7.66 10.85 -5.63
CA THR A 22 -8.03 9.82 -4.66
C THR A 22 -6.80 9.02 -4.22
N HIS A 23 -6.86 8.44 -3.02
CA HIS A 23 -5.81 7.52 -2.53
C HIS A 23 -5.64 6.26 -3.41
N ALA A 24 -6.65 5.91 -4.21
CA ALA A 24 -6.60 4.75 -5.11
C ALA A 24 -5.81 5.04 -6.40
N GLU A 25 -5.77 6.29 -6.85
CA GLU A 25 -5.18 6.68 -8.14
C GLU A 25 -3.75 7.24 -8.02
N PHE A 26 -3.41 7.86 -6.90
CA PHE A 26 -2.19 8.64 -6.74
C PHE A 26 -1.43 8.27 -5.47
N SER A 27 -0.10 8.28 -5.59
CA SER A 27 0.78 8.18 -4.43
C SER A 27 0.60 9.38 -3.51
N MET A 28 1.04 9.23 -2.27
CA MET A 28 0.87 10.27 -1.27
C MET A 28 1.71 11.50 -1.57
N GLU A 29 2.94 11.33 -2.06
CA GLU A 29 3.79 12.44 -2.52
C GLU A 29 3.09 13.26 -3.60
N ASN A 30 2.41 12.59 -4.53
CA ASN A 30 1.66 13.25 -5.59
C ASN A 30 0.42 13.98 -5.06
N ARG A 31 -0.25 13.43 -4.05
CA ARG A 31 -1.39 14.10 -3.41
C ARG A 31 -0.93 15.28 -2.55
N THR A 32 0.20 15.18 -1.86
CA THR A 32 0.83 16.31 -1.16
C THR A 32 1.18 17.42 -2.16
N PHE A 33 1.83 17.06 -3.28
CA PHE A 33 2.17 17.99 -4.35
C PHE A 33 0.95 18.72 -4.90
N ASN A 34 -0.12 17.98 -5.22
CA ASN A 34 -1.35 18.58 -5.73
C ASN A 34 -2.05 19.46 -4.68
N SER A 35 -2.06 19.03 -3.41
CA SER A 35 -2.68 19.78 -2.31
C SER A 35 -2.03 21.15 -2.13
N VAL A 36 -0.69 21.15 -2.07
CA VAL A 36 0.07 22.40 -1.97
C VAL A 36 -0.05 23.20 -3.25
N GLY A 37 -0.05 22.56 -4.43
CA GLY A 37 -0.21 23.30 -5.67
C GLY A 37 -1.55 24.03 -5.77
N VAL A 38 -2.63 23.44 -5.24
CA VAL A 38 -3.94 24.11 -5.11
C VAL A 38 -3.86 25.26 -4.11
N LEU A 39 -3.23 25.05 -2.95
CA LEU A 39 -3.03 26.10 -1.95
C LEU A 39 -2.21 27.27 -2.51
N THR A 40 -1.13 27.00 -3.23
CA THR A 40 -0.30 28.01 -3.91
C THR A 40 -1.13 28.77 -4.93
N LEU A 41 -2.00 28.12 -5.70
CA LEU A 41 -2.87 28.80 -6.66
C LEU A 41 -3.86 29.75 -5.97
N ILE A 42 -4.44 29.34 -4.83
CA ILE A 42 -5.31 30.18 -4.00
C ILE A 42 -4.54 31.38 -3.45
N MET A 43 -3.33 31.16 -2.94
CA MET A 43 -2.47 32.21 -2.43
C MET A 43 -2.07 33.22 -3.52
N LEU A 44 -1.67 32.73 -4.70
CA LEU A 44 -1.36 33.58 -5.86
C LEU A 44 -2.57 34.40 -6.32
N PHE A 45 -3.78 33.84 -6.25
CA PHE A 45 -5.02 34.58 -6.55
C PHE A 45 -5.23 35.76 -5.60
N PHE A 46 -5.06 35.57 -4.28
CA PHE A 46 -5.17 36.67 -3.32
C PHE A 46 -4.05 37.70 -3.49
N PHE A 47 -2.83 37.27 -3.82
CA PHE A 47 -1.74 38.19 -4.17
C PHE A 47 -2.02 38.99 -5.43
N LEU A 48 -2.57 38.36 -6.47
CA LEU A 48 -3.01 39.04 -7.68
C LEU A 48 -4.04 40.12 -7.34
N LEU A 49 -5.07 39.76 -6.57
CA LEU A 49 -6.14 40.68 -6.16
C LEU A 49 -5.59 41.88 -5.38
N ALA A 50 -4.74 41.63 -4.39
CA ALA A 50 -4.11 42.69 -3.61
C ALA A 50 -3.28 43.64 -4.50
N ASN A 51 -2.48 43.10 -5.42
CA ASN A 51 -1.63 43.92 -6.31
C ASN A 51 -2.44 44.70 -7.37
N VAL A 52 -3.60 44.19 -7.79
CA VAL A 52 -4.55 44.93 -8.64
C VAL A 52 -5.11 46.14 -7.88
N LEU A 53 -5.52 45.95 -6.61
CA LEU A 53 -6.06 47.04 -5.79
C LEU A 53 -5.03 48.14 -5.49
N VAL A 54 -3.75 47.77 -5.38
CA VAL A 54 -2.64 48.72 -5.18
C VAL A 54 -2.19 49.37 -6.51
N GLY A 55 -2.59 48.82 -7.66
CA GLY A 55 -2.24 49.35 -8.99
C GLY A 55 -0.85 48.94 -9.52
N LEU A 56 -0.26 47.86 -8.99
CA LEU A 56 1.07 47.38 -9.37
C LEU A 56 1.01 46.44 -10.59
N PHE A 57 0.62 46.96 -11.75
CA PHE A 57 0.34 46.16 -12.96
C PHE A 57 1.52 45.28 -13.43
N LYS A 58 2.77 45.71 -13.27
CA LYS A 58 3.95 44.88 -13.59
C LYS A 58 3.99 43.61 -12.72
N VAL A 59 3.71 43.74 -11.42
CA VAL A 59 3.67 42.62 -10.48
C VAL A 59 2.49 41.70 -10.78
N VAL A 60 1.32 42.28 -11.12
CA VAL A 60 0.12 41.54 -11.54
C VAL A 60 0.43 40.65 -12.75
N MET A 61 1.16 41.15 -13.76
CA MET A 61 1.57 40.34 -14.92
C MET A 61 2.45 39.15 -14.52
N VAL A 62 3.44 39.37 -13.64
CA VAL A 62 4.32 38.30 -13.13
C VAL A 62 3.50 37.25 -12.38
N ILE A 63 2.61 37.66 -11.48
CA ILE A 63 1.74 36.74 -10.73
C ILE A 63 0.83 35.96 -11.69
N GLY A 64 0.28 36.59 -12.72
CA GLY A 64 -0.53 35.93 -13.75
C GLY A 64 0.24 34.81 -14.47
N VAL A 65 1.49 35.07 -14.87
CA VAL A 65 2.36 34.04 -15.46
C VAL A 65 2.62 32.90 -14.48
N LEU A 66 2.89 33.21 -13.21
CA LEU A 66 3.09 32.18 -12.18
C LEU A 66 1.83 31.34 -11.94
N MET A 67 0.64 31.94 -11.99
CA MET A 67 -0.63 31.22 -11.89
C MET A 67 -0.84 30.25 -13.07
N LEU A 68 -0.51 30.67 -14.30
CA LEU A 68 -0.58 29.80 -15.48
C LEU A 68 0.41 28.64 -15.37
N LEU A 69 1.65 28.91 -14.96
CA LEU A 69 2.66 27.87 -14.71
C LEU A 69 2.20 26.91 -13.61
N GLN A 70 1.62 27.43 -12.52
CA GLN A 70 1.10 26.61 -11.43
C GLN A 70 -0.08 25.74 -11.88
N GLY A 71 -0.99 26.28 -12.68
CA GLY A 71 -2.07 25.53 -13.30
C GLY A 71 -1.56 24.42 -14.23
N TYR A 72 -0.52 24.71 -15.02
CA TYR A 72 0.12 23.72 -15.89
C TYR A 72 0.80 22.60 -15.08
N VAL A 73 1.49 22.94 -13.99
CA VAL A 73 2.11 21.98 -13.07
C VAL A 73 1.06 21.07 -12.43
N LEU A 74 -0.06 21.64 -11.98
CA LEU A 74 -1.19 20.86 -11.46
C LEU A 74 -1.78 19.94 -12.53
N TYR A 75 -1.91 20.43 -13.76
CA TYR A 75 -2.37 19.61 -14.88
C TYR A 75 -1.43 18.42 -15.15
N LEU A 76 -0.12 18.68 -15.19
CA LEU A 76 0.91 17.69 -15.46
C LEU A 76 0.94 16.61 -14.38
N SER A 77 0.81 17.00 -13.11
CA SER A 77 0.73 16.08 -11.98
C SER A 77 -0.59 15.29 -11.98
N ARG A 78 -1.73 15.96 -12.10
CA ARG A 78 -3.07 15.35 -11.94
C ARG A 78 -3.52 14.52 -13.13
N PHE A 79 -3.31 14.99 -14.37
CA PHE A 79 -3.87 14.35 -15.55
C PHE A 79 -2.83 13.60 -16.37
N ARG A 80 -1.56 14.01 -16.33
CA ARG A 80 -0.47 13.34 -17.06
C ARG A 80 0.37 12.41 -16.18
N LYS A 81 0.12 12.38 -14.86
CA LYS A 81 0.86 11.58 -13.86
C LYS A 81 2.38 11.81 -13.89
N LYS A 82 2.81 13.00 -14.33
CA LYS A 82 4.23 13.40 -14.46
C LYS A 82 4.65 14.31 -13.31
N MET A 83 4.52 13.82 -12.07
CA MET A 83 4.82 14.59 -10.85
C MET A 83 6.22 15.18 -10.85
N GLN A 84 7.23 14.37 -11.18
CA GLN A 84 8.63 14.79 -11.07
C GLN A 84 8.96 15.97 -11.98
N ALA A 85 8.41 15.99 -13.20
CA ALA A 85 8.54 17.13 -14.09
C ALA A 85 7.82 18.37 -13.52
N GLY A 86 6.64 18.18 -12.92
CA GLY A 86 5.93 19.26 -12.21
C GLY A 86 6.72 19.84 -11.04
N VAL A 87 7.36 18.99 -10.23
CA VAL A 87 8.23 19.41 -9.12
C VAL A 87 9.41 20.24 -9.60
N ILE A 88 10.06 19.84 -10.70
CA ILE A 88 11.19 20.60 -11.28
C ILE A 88 10.71 21.96 -11.78
N ILE A 89 9.61 22.01 -12.53
CA ILE A 89 9.05 23.26 -13.04
C ILE A 89 8.68 24.19 -11.87
N TYR A 90 8.01 23.66 -10.84
CA TYR A 90 7.67 24.40 -9.63
C TYR A 90 8.92 24.94 -8.92
N ALA A 91 9.95 24.11 -8.72
CA ALA A 91 11.17 24.50 -8.05
C ALA A 91 11.88 25.66 -8.78
N VAL A 92 12.03 25.52 -10.10
CA VAL A 92 12.69 26.54 -10.93
C VAL A 92 11.87 27.83 -10.95
N SER A 93 10.56 27.75 -11.19
CA SER A 93 9.71 28.94 -11.27
C SER A 93 9.59 29.65 -9.92
N SER A 94 9.52 28.93 -8.80
CA SER A 94 9.46 29.51 -7.45
C SER A 94 10.75 30.23 -7.07
N TYR A 95 11.92 29.62 -7.29
CA TYR A 95 13.20 30.30 -7.03
C TYR A 95 13.40 31.52 -7.94
N LEU A 96 13.04 31.43 -9.23
CA LEU A 96 13.07 32.58 -10.13
C LEU A 96 12.12 33.70 -9.67
N ALA A 97 10.90 33.35 -9.24
CA ALA A 97 9.94 34.32 -8.70
C ALA A 97 10.49 35.03 -7.46
N ILE A 98 11.16 34.29 -6.56
CA ILE A 98 11.79 34.85 -5.37
C ILE A 98 12.96 35.77 -5.72
N ILE A 99 13.82 35.36 -6.66
CA ILE A 99 14.95 36.17 -7.15
C ILE A 99 14.43 37.49 -7.73
N VAL A 100 13.43 37.42 -8.63
CA VAL A 100 12.81 38.60 -9.23
C VAL A 100 12.15 39.47 -8.16
N ASN A 101 11.44 38.86 -7.20
CA ASN A 101 10.84 39.60 -6.09
C ASN A 101 11.89 40.32 -5.23
N PHE A 102 13.03 39.68 -4.96
CA PHE A 102 14.11 40.29 -4.17
C PHE A 102 14.63 41.57 -4.83
N TYR A 103 14.96 41.53 -6.12
CA TYR A 103 15.46 42.72 -6.83
C TYR A 103 14.39 43.79 -7.04
N LEU A 104 13.11 43.40 -7.21
CA LEU A 104 12.03 44.35 -7.46
C LEU A 104 11.35 44.88 -6.19
N ASN A 105 11.57 44.26 -5.02
CA ASN A 105 10.86 44.59 -3.78
C ASN A 105 11.83 44.83 -2.61
N SER A 106 12.72 45.82 -2.76
CA SER A 106 13.62 46.31 -1.70
C SER A 106 14.64 45.29 -1.11
N GLY A 107 14.84 44.13 -1.75
CA GLY A 107 15.82 43.11 -1.34
C GLY A 107 15.69 42.69 0.11
N ILE A 108 16.80 42.80 0.87
CA ILE A 108 16.84 42.46 2.31
C ILE A 108 15.90 43.32 3.16
N ASN A 109 15.51 44.51 2.68
CA ASN A 109 14.56 45.37 3.39
C ASN A 109 13.10 44.99 3.13
N GLY A 110 12.84 44.13 2.14
CA GLY A 110 11.52 43.62 1.80
C GLY A 110 11.31 42.15 2.19
N PRO A 111 10.21 41.53 1.73
CA PRO A 111 9.78 40.21 2.19
C PRO A 111 10.46 39.03 1.48
N GLY A 112 11.31 39.26 0.48
CA GLY A 112 11.79 38.21 -0.44
C GLY A 112 12.43 37.00 0.26
N LEU A 113 13.18 37.22 1.35
CA LEU A 113 13.79 36.13 2.13
C LEU A 113 12.78 35.26 2.89
N TYR A 114 11.58 35.76 3.21
CA TYR A 114 10.54 34.94 3.84
C TYR A 114 9.96 33.92 2.85
N PHE A 115 9.85 34.27 1.57
CA PHE A 115 9.30 33.39 0.54
C PHE A 115 10.19 32.17 0.22
N PHE A 116 11.48 32.22 0.56
CA PHE A 116 12.34 31.04 0.57
C PHE A 116 11.76 29.91 1.44
N PHE A 117 11.18 30.26 2.60
CA PHE A 117 10.56 29.29 3.51
C PHE A 117 9.18 28.78 3.05
N LEU A 118 8.60 29.34 1.99
CA LEU A 118 7.48 28.70 1.29
C LEU A 118 7.96 27.58 0.37
N THR A 119 9.09 27.79 -0.30
CA THR A 119 9.59 26.87 -1.33
C THR A 119 10.33 25.66 -0.73
N PHE A 120 11.18 25.90 0.27
CA PHE A 120 12.11 24.87 0.75
C PHE A 120 11.47 23.74 1.57
N PRO A 121 10.64 24.01 2.60
CA PRO A 121 9.96 22.94 3.34
C PRO A 121 9.11 22.06 2.42
N PHE A 122 8.50 22.67 1.41
CA PHE A 122 7.74 21.95 0.40
C PHE A 122 8.61 21.03 -0.46
N LEU A 123 9.73 21.53 -0.99
CA LEU A 123 10.64 20.72 -1.80
C LEU A 123 11.22 19.53 -1.03
N ILE A 124 11.63 19.72 0.23
CA ILE A 124 12.11 18.61 1.07
C ILE A 124 11.00 17.58 1.33
N THR A 125 9.75 18.02 1.50
CA THR A 125 8.62 17.11 1.76
C THR A 125 8.36 16.14 0.60
N ILE A 126 8.65 16.53 -0.65
CA ILE A 126 8.22 15.78 -1.84
C ILE A 126 9.38 15.14 -2.60
N THR A 127 10.57 15.72 -2.48
CA THR A 127 11.75 15.17 -3.17
C THR A 127 12.34 14.00 -2.37
N PRO A 128 12.96 13.03 -3.06
CA PRO A 128 13.60 11.90 -2.39
C PRO A 128 14.76 12.38 -1.50
N ARG A 129 14.96 11.68 -0.37
CA ARG A 129 15.99 12.00 0.63
C ARG A 129 17.40 12.15 0.05
N SER A 130 17.73 11.40 -1.00
CA SER A 130 19.02 11.48 -1.69
C SER A 130 19.32 12.85 -2.30
N ARG A 131 18.30 13.68 -2.55
CA ARG A 131 18.44 15.03 -3.13
C ARG A 131 18.33 16.16 -2.11
N HIS A 132 18.03 15.87 -0.84
CA HIS A 132 17.78 16.90 0.18
C HIS A 132 18.99 17.78 0.43
N LEU A 133 20.20 17.19 0.48
CA LEU A 133 21.43 17.96 0.65
C LEU A 133 21.66 18.94 -0.50
N LEU A 134 21.45 18.50 -1.75
CA LEU A 134 21.54 19.36 -2.92
C LEU A 134 20.58 20.56 -2.82
N TRP A 135 19.31 20.31 -2.46
CA TRP A 135 18.33 21.37 -2.30
C TRP A 135 18.67 22.33 -1.15
N ALA A 136 19.18 21.82 -0.03
CA ALA A 136 19.61 22.66 1.09
C ALA A 136 20.79 23.55 0.73
N VAL A 137 21.80 23.01 0.04
CA VAL A 137 22.96 23.78 -0.44
C VAL A 137 22.51 24.84 -1.45
N LEU A 138 21.70 24.48 -2.45
CA LEU A 138 21.19 25.45 -3.43
C LEU A 138 20.35 26.55 -2.78
N HIS A 139 19.50 26.19 -1.82
CA HIS A 139 18.67 27.14 -1.09
C HIS A 139 19.50 28.20 -0.37
N VAL A 140 20.49 27.77 0.41
CA VAL A 140 21.40 28.66 1.15
C VAL A 140 22.27 29.46 0.18
N PHE A 141 22.80 28.81 -0.85
CA PHE A 141 23.65 29.47 -1.84
C PHE A 141 22.94 30.60 -2.58
N ILE A 142 21.69 30.39 -3.03
CA ILE A 142 20.91 31.43 -3.71
C ILE A 142 20.63 32.59 -2.76
N ALA A 143 20.21 32.33 -1.52
CA ALA A 143 19.94 33.38 -0.53
C ALA A 143 21.19 34.23 -0.23
N ILE A 144 22.35 33.59 0.00
CA ILE A 144 23.62 34.27 0.21
C ILE A 144 23.99 35.11 -1.03
N THR A 145 23.85 34.53 -2.23
CA THR A 145 24.18 35.23 -3.48
C THR A 145 23.35 36.49 -3.67
N LEU A 146 22.05 36.46 -3.35
CA LEU A 146 21.17 37.63 -3.43
C LEU A 146 21.55 38.73 -2.44
N VAL A 147 21.88 38.35 -1.20
CA VAL A 147 22.31 39.33 -0.19
C VAL A 147 23.67 39.93 -0.55
N LEU A 148 24.62 39.10 -0.99
CA LEU A 148 25.93 39.56 -1.44
C LEU A 148 25.83 40.44 -2.68
N SER A 149 24.96 40.11 -3.65
CA SER A 149 24.79 40.95 -4.84
C SER A 149 24.22 42.32 -4.48
N GLN A 150 23.27 42.41 -3.54
CA GLN A 150 22.78 43.70 -3.04
C GLN A 150 23.87 44.48 -2.30
N PHE A 151 24.73 43.80 -1.53
CA PHE A 151 25.84 44.45 -0.83
C PHE A 151 26.89 45.02 -1.80
N LEU A 152 27.27 44.26 -2.83
CA LEU A 152 28.27 44.67 -3.82
C LEU A 152 27.73 45.67 -4.84
N PHE A 153 26.45 45.55 -5.20
CA PHE A 153 25.77 46.39 -6.20
C PHE A 153 24.44 46.92 -5.65
N PRO A 154 24.45 47.87 -4.70
CA PRO A 154 23.22 48.40 -4.08
C PRO A 154 22.23 49.00 -5.08
N GLU A 155 22.73 49.53 -6.21
CA GLU A 155 21.93 50.14 -7.27
C GLU A 155 20.99 49.15 -7.98
N TRP A 156 21.28 47.85 -7.93
CA TRP A 156 20.43 46.82 -8.53
C TRP A 156 19.13 46.59 -7.76
N VAL A 157 19.06 47.05 -6.51
CA VAL A 157 17.93 46.82 -5.61
C VAL A 157 17.36 48.17 -5.14
N PRO A 158 16.44 48.77 -5.91
CA PRO A 158 15.81 50.02 -5.49
C PRO A 158 14.95 49.82 -4.24
N TYR A 159 14.94 50.84 -3.38
CA TYR A 159 13.98 50.91 -2.26
C TYR A 159 12.61 51.34 -2.78
N THR A 160 11.59 50.52 -2.56
CA THR A 160 10.27 50.63 -3.20
C THR A 160 9.14 51.11 -2.30
N TYR A 161 9.33 51.14 -0.97
CA TYR A 161 8.31 51.59 -0.02
C TYR A 161 8.25 53.11 0.07
N LYS A 162 7.04 53.69 0.01
CA LYS A 162 6.85 55.15 0.17
C LYS A 162 6.77 55.55 1.63
N HIS A 163 6.12 54.70 2.43
CA HIS A 163 5.92 54.93 3.86
C HIS A 163 6.45 53.76 4.69
N LEU A 164 6.90 54.06 5.91
CA LEU A 164 7.36 53.05 6.84
C LEU A 164 6.25 52.02 7.14
N SER A 165 4.99 52.48 7.25
CA SER A 165 3.83 51.62 7.49
C SER A 165 3.63 50.56 6.39
N GLU A 166 3.83 50.90 5.11
CA GLU A 166 3.72 49.96 3.99
C GLU A 166 4.72 48.81 4.13
N ARG A 167 5.97 49.13 4.50
CA ARG A 167 7.00 48.13 4.76
C ARG A 167 6.64 47.21 5.92
N PHE A 168 6.18 47.78 7.04
CA PHE A 168 5.78 46.99 8.21
C PHE A 168 4.63 46.04 7.88
N VAL A 169 3.62 46.53 7.15
CA VAL A 169 2.49 45.71 6.72
C VAL A 169 2.94 44.59 5.78
N ASP A 170 3.80 44.87 4.79
CA ASP A 170 4.30 43.87 3.84
C ASP A 170 5.10 42.76 4.55
N ILE A 171 6.00 43.13 5.46
CA ILE A 171 6.80 42.17 6.24
C ILE A 171 5.92 41.33 7.17
N VAL A 172 4.98 41.94 7.91
CA VAL A 172 4.09 41.21 8.84
C VAL A 172 3.18 40.26 8.07
N LEU A 173 2.58 40.70 6.96
CA LEU A 173 1.72 39.85 6.13
C LEU A 173 2.51 38.68 5.53
N SER A 174 3.70 38.96 5.00
CA SER A 174 4.57 37.93 4.41
C SER A 174 5.02 36.89 5.45
N TYR A 175 5.35 37.34 6.67
CA TYR A 175 5.67 36.45 7.78
C TYR A 175 4.47 35.57 8.17
N VAL A 176 3.29 36.17 8.36
CA VAL A 176 2.06 35.43 8.74
C VAL A 176 1.72 34.38 7.67
N ILE A 177 1.74 34.75 6.39
CA ILE A 177 1.44 33.81 5.30
C ILE A 177 2.47 32.67 5.26
N THR A 178 3.75 32.99 5.47
CA THR A 178 4.81 31.97 5.53
C THR A 178 4.60 30.99 6.68
N VAL A 179 4.28 31.48 7.87
CA VAL A 179 3.99 30.63 9.04
C VAL A 179 2.75 29.77 8.81
N LEU A 180 1.66 30.33 8.28
CA LEU A 180 0.44 29.58 7.97
C LEU A 180 0.68 28.48 6.93
N PHE A 181 1.51 28.75 5.93
CA PHE A 181 1.86 27.78 4.91
C PHE A 181 2.72 26.64 5.48
N ILE A 182 3.73 26.95 6.29
CA ILE A 182 4.54 25.94 7.00
C ILE A 182 3.67 25.11 7.94
N TYR A 183 2.79 25.75 8.70
CA TYR A 183 1.84 25.06 9.59
C TYR A 183 0.95 24.10 8.80
N TYR A 184 0.38 24.55 7.67
CA TYR A 184 -0.45 23.71 6.81
C TYR A 184 0.32 22.49 6.28
N ILE A 185 1.52 22.67 5.72
CA ILE A 185 2.35 21.56 5.23
C ILE A 185 2.67 20.58 6.36
N THR A 186 3.02 21.11 7.54
CA THR A 186 3.38 20.29 8.70
C THR A 186 2.20 19.48 9.20
N ILE A 187 1.01 20.08 9.33
CA ILE A 187 -0.21 19.37 9.73
C ILE A 187 -0.62 18.35 8.68
N TYR A 188 -0.52 18.69 7.39
CA TYR A 188 -0.79 17.75 6.30
C TYR A 188 0.10 16.52 6.41
N LEU A 189 1.41 16.72 6.60
CA LEU A 189 2.39 15.65 6.75
C LEU A 189 2.16 14.83 8.02
N ARG A 190 1.86 15.48 9.14
CA ARG A 190 1.57 14.82 10.42
C ARG A 190 0.33 13.92 10.33
N ASN A 191 -0.77 14.45 9.79
CA ASN A 191 -2.00 13.70 9.61
C ASN A 191 -1.79 12.50 8.67
N HIS A 192 -0.97 12.67 7.64
CA HIS A 192 -0.58 11.58 6.76
C HIS A 192 0.22 10.51 7.48
N TYR A 193 1.26 10.88 8.23
CA TYR A 193 2.06 9.95 9.01
C TYR A 193 1.20 9.15 9.99
N GLU A 194 0.28 9.81 10.69
CA GLU A 194 -0.67 9.14 11.58
C GLU A 194 -1.61 8.17 10.86
N TYR A 195 -2.05 8.53 9.64
CA TYR A 195 -2.85 7.64 8.79
C TYR A 195 -2.08 6.38 8.38
N GLU A 196 -0.84 6.54 7.89
CA GLU A 196 0.02 5.41 7.51
C GLU A 196 0.32 4.50 8.71
N LYS A 197 0.61 5.10 9.87
CA LYS A 197 0.82 4.34 11.12
C LYS A 197 -0.39 3.47 11.46
N LYS A 198 -1.59 4.06 11.47
CA LYS A 198 -2.85 3.31 11.74
C LYS A 198 -3.09 2.21 10.70
N LEU A 199 -2.73 2.45 9.44
CA LEU A 199 -2.87 1.43 8.39
C LEU A 199 -1.89 0.28 8.58
N ALA A 200 -0.64 0.58 8.97
CA ALA A 200 0.36 -0.43 9.32
C ALA A 200 -0.09 -1.29 10.50
N ASP A 201 -0.62 -0.66 11.56
CA ASP A 201 -1.13 -1.38 12.74
C ASP A 201 -2.27 -2.34 12.37
N ARG A 202 -3.22 -1.91 11.52
CA ARG A 202 -4.30 -2.78 11.03
C ARG A 202 -3.80 -3.95 10.18
N ARG A 203 -2.78 -3.71 9.34
CA ARG A 203 -2.17 -4.78 8.55
C ARG A 203 -1.49 -5.80 9.46
N ALA A 204 -0.77 -5.37 10.48
CA ALA A 204 -0.17 -6.25 11.47
C ALA A 204 -1.24 -7.11 12.18
N GLN A 205 -2.33 -6.51 12.62
CA GLN A 205 -3.46 -7.24 13.23
C GLN A 205 -4.10 -8.26 12.27
N SER A 206 -4.28 -7.91 10.99
CA SER A 206 -4.84 -8.84 10.00
C SER A 206 -3.91 -10.03 9.74
N ILE A 207 -2.59 -9.81 9.75
CA ILE A 207 -1.59 -10.88 9.60
C ILE A 207 -1.62 -11.80 10.82
N GLU A 208 -1.74 -11.25 12.03
CA GLU A 208 -1.86 -12.03 13.26
C GLU A 208 -3.13 -12.90 13.27
N GLN A 209 -4.27 -12.34 12.85
CA GLN A 209 -5.52 -13.09 12.71
C GLN A 209 -5.40 -14.21 11.66
N GLN A 210 -4.78 -13.92 10.51
CA GLN A 210 -4.54 -14.92 9.47
C GLN A 210 -3.64 -16.05 9.98
N LYS A 211 -2.62 -15.74 10.77
CA LYS A 211 -1.74 -16.73 11.39
C LYS A 211 -2.50 -17.64 12.35
N LEU A 212 -3.35 -17.09 13.22
CA LEU A 212 -4.16 -17.89 14.14
C LEU A 212 -5.13 -18.84 13.42
N LEU A 213 -5.79 -18.35 12.37
CA LEU A 213 -6.66 -19.17 11.52
C LEU A 213 -5.88 -20.29 10.82
N LEU A 214 -4.68 -19.99 10.32
CA LEU A 214 -3.81 -20.97 9.68
C LEU A 214 -3.34 -22.04 10.68
N GLU A 215 -2.95 -21.66 11.90
CA GLU A 215 -2.57 -22.61 12.96
C GLU A 215 -3.72 -23.56 13.28
N THR A 216 -4.95 -23.05 13.41
CA THR A 216 -6.14 -23.88 13.66
C THR A 216 -6.42 -24.83 12.50
N ALA A 217 -6.37 -24.33 11.26
CA ALA A 217 -6.58 -25.17 10.07
C ALA A 217 -5.50 -26.25 9.91
N LEU A 218 -4.25 -25.97 10.31
CA LEU A 218 -3.16 -26.95 10.31
C LEU A 218 -3.40 -28.05 11.34
N GLU A 219 -3.86 -27.72 12.55
CA GLU A 219 -4.20 -28.72 13.56
C GLU A 219 -5.37 -29.62 13.11
N GLU A 220 -6.42 -29.04 12.52
CA GLU A 220 -7.52 -29.82 11.93
C GLU A 220 -7.03 -30.75 10.80
N ARG A 221 -6.14 -30.25 9.93
CA ARG A 221 -5.57 -31.03 8.83
C ARG A 221 -4.74 -32.21 9.36
N LYS A 222 -3.90 -32.00 10.37
CA LYS A 222 -3.12 -33.09 11.00
C LYS A 222 -4.04 -34.16 11.57
N ALA A 223 -5.10 -33.78 12.28
CA ALA A 223 -6.06 -34.73 12.82
C ALA A 223 -6.79 -35.54 11.71
N GLN A 224 -7.06 -34.91 10.56
CA GLN A 224 -7.59 -35.62 9.38
C GLN A 224 -6.57 -36.58 8.76
N GLU A 225 -5.31 -36.15 8.63
CA GLU A 225 -4.22 -36.99 8.11
C GLU A 225 -4.02 -38.24 8.97
N GLU A 226 -4.05 -38.11 10.30
CA GLU A 226 -3.98 -39.25 11.23
C GLU A 226 -5.15 -40.22 11.03
N LYS A 227 -6.38 -39.72 10.87
CA LYS A 227 -7.56 -40.56 10.56
C LYS A 227 -7.41 -41.30 9.23
N ILE A 228 -6.95 -40.62 8.18
CA ILE A 228 -6.71 -41.24 6.86
C ILE A 228 -5.63 -42.32 6.98
N LYS A 229 -4.55 -42.04 7.72
CA LYS A 229 -3.48 -43.00 7.95
C LYS A 229 -3.99 -44.26 8.67
N ALA A 230 -4.77 -44.09 9.74
CA ALA A 230 -5.40 -45.21 10.45
C ALA A 230 -6.31 -46.05 9.54
N LYS A 231 -7.13 -45.40 8.70
CA LYS A 231 -7.97 -46.10 7.70
C LYS A 231 -7.14 -46.86 6.67
N ASN A 232 -6.08 -46.26 6.14
CA ASN A 232 -5.18 -46.91 5.18
C ASN A 232 -4.50 -48.14 5.79
N GLU A 233 -4.06 -48.07 7.06
CA GLU A 233 -3.47 -49.20 7.77
C GLU A 233 -4.47 -50.36 7.94
N ALA A 234 -5.74 -50.07 8.26
CA ALA A 234 -6.79 -51.08 8.34
C ALA A 234 -7.11 -51.70 6.96
N LEU A 235 -7.18 -50.90 5.89
CA LEU A 235 -7.37 -51.40 4.53
C LEU A 235 -6.22 -52.32 4.09
N MET A 236 -4.97 -51.98 4.43
CA MET A 236 -3.81 -52.83 4.14
C MET A 236 -3.89 -54.18 4.87
N LYS A 237 -4.38 -54.21 6.12
CA LYS A 237 -4.63 -55.46 6.85
C LYS A 237 -5.70 -56.31 6.15
N ILE A 238 -6.80 -55.70 5.72
CA ILE A 238 -7.87 -56.41 4.98
C ILE A 238 -7.32 -56.99 3.67
N ALA A 239 -6.56 -56.20 2.90
CA ALA A 239 -5.98 -56.63 1.63
C ALA A 239 -5.00 -57.82 1.81
N HIS A 240 -4.24 -57.85 2.91
CA HIS A 240 -3.36 -58.96 3.26
C HIS A 240 -4.16 -60.26 3.50
N ILE A 241 -5.21 -60.19 4.32
CA ILE A 241 -6.07 -61.35 4.61
C ILE A 241 -6.72 -61.85 3.31
N GLN A 242 -7.23 -60.95 2.48
CA GLN A 242 -7.85 -61.31 1.19
C GLN A 242 -6.87 -61.98 0.22
N SER A 243 -5.64 -61.48 0.10
CA SER A 243 -4.70 -61.94 -0.93
C SER A 243 -3.92 -63.20 -0.54
N HIS A 244 -3.55 -63.34 0.73
CA HIS A 244 -2.70 -64.45 1.19
C HIS A 244 -3.47 -65.48 2.02
N GLU A 245 -4.25 -65.02 3.00
CA GLU A 245 -4.83 -65.93 3.99
C GLU A 245 -6.09 -66.63 3.47
N MET A 246 -6.89 -65.98 2.63
CA MET A 246 -8.04 -66.63 1.98
C MET A 246 -7.63 -67.65 0.91
N ARG A 247 -6.44 -67.49 0.32
CA ARG A 247 -5.98 -68.37 -0.77
C ARG A 247 -5.73 -69.79 -0.28
N GLY A 248 -5.23 -69.97 0.94
CA GLY A 248 -5.01 -71.28 1.57
C GLY A 248 -6.26 -72.15 1.57
N PRO A 249 -7.33 -71.79 2.32
CA PRO A 249 -8.54 -72.59 2.41
C PRO A 249 -9.25 -72.75 1.05
N VAL A 250 -9.25 -71.73 0.18
CA VAL A 250 -9.80 -71.87 -1.18
C VAL A 250 -9.03 -72.91 -2.00
N THR A 251 -7.70 -72.90 -1.93
CA THR A 251 -6.86 -73.89 -2.64
C THR A 251 -7.09 -75.30 -2.08
N SER A 252 -7.22 -75.44 -0.75
CA SER A 252 -7.59 -76.71 -0.10
C SER A 252 -8.96 -77.21 -0.56
N ILE A 253 -9.98 -76.35 -0.58
CA ILE A 253 -11.33 -76.67 -1.09
C ILE A 253 -11.27 -77.15 -2.54
N MET A 254 -10.56 -76.41 -3.41
CA MET A 254 -10.40 -76.81 -4.82
C MET A 254 -9.65 -78.13 -4.97
N GLY A 255 -8.58 -78.35 -4.20
CA GLY A 255 -7.81 -79.59 -4.21
C GLY A 255 -8.66 -80.79 -3.80
N ILE A 256 -9.36 -80.68 -2.67
CA ILE A 256 -10.25 -81.74 -2.17
C ILE A 256 -11.40 -81.99 -3.16
N MET A 257 -12.02 -80.93 -3.71
CA MET A 257 -13.06 -81.07 -4.73
C MET A 257 -12.57 -81.78 -6.01
N ASN A 258 -11.33 -81.55 -6.43
CA ASN A 258 -10.76 -82.22 -7.59
C ASN A 258 -10.54 -83.72 -7.33
N ILE A 259 -10.04 -84.09 -6.14
CA ILE A 259 -9.88 -85.50 -5.73
C ILE A 259 -11.25 -86.20 -5.68
N ILE A 260 -12.25 -85.56 -5.08
CA ILE A 260 -13.63 -86.07 -5.04
C ILE A 260 -14.18 -86.31 -6.45
N LYS A 261 -13.88 -85.43 -7.42
CA LYS A 261 -14.29 -85.61 -8.83
C LYS A 261 -13.59 -86.76 -9.54
N GLU A 262 -12.32 -87.04 -9.22
CA GLU A 262 -11.55 -88.14 -9.82
C GLU A 262 -11.93 -89.51 -9.27
N GLU A 263 -12.25 -89.63 -7.98
CA GLU A 263 -12.54 -90.92 -7.34
C GLU A 263 -13.97 -91.45 -7.55
N GLY A 264 -14.91 -90.62 -8.01
CA GLY A 264 -16.26 -91.07 -8.38
C GLY A 264 -17.10 -91.60 -7.20
N SER A 265 -17.75 -92.77 -7.32
CA SER A 265 -18.83 -93.23 -6.42
C SER A 265 -18.39 -93.75 -5.04
N ASN A 266 -17.09 -93.84 -4.73
CA ASN A 266 -16.59 -94.43 -3.48
C ASN A 266 -15.74 -93.44 -2.65
N VAL A 267 -16.26 -92.22 -2.49
CA VAL A 267 -15.56 -91.12 -1.78
C VAL A 267 -15.47 -91.43 -0.27
N PRO A 268 -14.28 -91.49 0.32
CA PRO A 268 -14.10 -91.63 1.76
C PRO A 268 -14.74 -90.47 2.54
N ARG A 269 -15.36 -90.79 3.70
CA ARG A 269 -15.98 -89.79 4.57
C ARG A 269 -14.99 -88.72 5.06
N GLU A 270 -13.71 -89.06 5.11
CA GLU A 270 -12.61 -88.20 5.52
C GLU A 270 -12.45 -86.95 4.65
N TYR A 271 -12.74 -87.04 3.34
CA TYR A 271 -12.63 -85.88 2.43
C TYR A 271 -13.70 -84.83 2.72
N PHE A 272 -14.90 -85.25 3.14
CA PHE A 272 -15.94 -84.31 3.57
C PHE A 272 -15.56 -83.60 4.87
N ILE A 273 -14.85 -84.27 5.78
CA ILE A 273 -14.34 -83.66 7.02
C ILE A 273 -13.28 -82.60 6.69
N TYR A 274 -12.31 -82.90 5.83
CA TYR A 274 -11.31 -81.91 5.42
C TYR A 274 -11.90 -80.73 4.62
N LEU A 275 -12.94 -80.99 3.81
CA LEU A 275 -13.66 -79.94 3.11
C LEU A 275 -14.40 -79.03 4.10
N GLU A 276 -15.07 -79.61 5.09
CA GLU A 276 -15.75 -78.88 6.16
C GLU A 276 -14.76 -78.03 6.98
N GLU A 277 -13.58 -78.56 7.31
CA GLU A 277 -12.53 -77.79 7.98
C GLU A 277 -12.05 -76.60 7.15
N ALA A 278 -11.79 -76.79 5.86
CA ALA A 278 -11.34 -75.72 4.97
C ALA A 278 -12.42 -74.65 4.74
N VAL A 279 -13.70 -75.04 4.65
CA VAL A 279 -14.84 -74.11 4.57
C VAL A 279 -14.98 -73.33 5.88
N ASN A 280 -14.86 -73.98 7.03
CA ASN A 280 -14.91 -73.31 8.35
C ASN A 280 -13.71 -72.37 8.58
N GLU A 281 -12.54 -72.69 8.02
CA GLU A 281 -11.40 -71.78 8.02
C GLU A 281 -11.64 -70.56 7.12
N LEU A 282 -12.17 -70.76 5.92
CA LEU A 282 -12.55 -69.67 5.02
C LEU A 282 -13.61 -68.74 5.65
N ASP A 283 -14.65 -69.33 6.26
CA ASP A 283 -15.71 -68.58 6.92
C ASP A 283 -15.19 -67.74 8.10
N ARG A 284 -14.25 -68.28 8.88
CA ARG A 284 -13.53 -67.51 9.92
C ARG A 284 -12.79 -66.31 9.34
N LYS A 285 -12.09 -66.48 8.21
CA LYS A 285 -11.36 -65.38 7.54
C LYS A 285 -12.31 -64.32 6.96
N ILE A 286 -13.46 -64.73 6.44
CA ILE A 286 -14.51 -63.80 5.98
C ILE A 286 -15.08 -62.99 7.16
N HIS A 287 -15.41 -63.65 8.27
CA HIS A 287 -15.89 -62.97 9.48
C HIS A 287 -14.85 -62.00 10.05
N GLU A 288 -13.57 -62.35 9.98
CA GLU A 288 -12.47 -61.47 10.38
C GLU A 288 -12.40 -60.19 9.53
N ILE A 289 -12.54 -60.29 8.20
CA ILE A 289 -12.61 -59.14 7.30
C ILE A 289 -13.85 -58.28 7.58
N VAL A 290 -15.02 -58.90 7.73
CA VAL A 290 -16.28 -58.17 7.99
C VAL A 290 -16.19 -57.40 9.31
N ARG A 291 -15.56 -57.97 10.34
CA ARG A 291 -15.30 -57.28 11.60
C ARG A 291 -14.38 -56.07 11.40
N GLN A 292 -13.23 -56.25 10.74
CA GLN A 292 -12.30 -55.15 10.48
C GLN A 292 -12.89 -54.04 9.59
N THR A 293 -13.86 -54.38 8.72
CA THR A 293 -14.53 -53.41 7.84
C THR A 293 -15.59 -52.59 8.59
N LYS A 294 -16.19 -53.11 9.66
CA LYS A 294 -17.14 -52.36 10.50
C LYS A 294 -16.48 -51.25 11.32
N ASP A 295 -15.18 -51.38 11.57
CA ASP A 295 -14.40 -50.44 12.37
C ASP A 295 -13.74 -49.31 11.52
N LEU A 296 -14.01 -49.29 10.20
CA LEU A 296 -13.51 -48.32 9.20
C LEU A 296 -14.50 -47.18 8.94
#